data_AF-A0A812PP16-F1
#
_entry.id   AF-A0A812PP16-F1
#
_cell.length_a   1.000
_cell.length_b   1.000
_cell.length_c   1.000
_cell.angle_alpha   90.00
_cell.angle_beta   90.00
_cell.angle_gamma   90.00
#
_symmetry.space_group_name_H-M   'P 1'
#
loop_
_entity.id
_entity.type
_entity.pdbx_description
1 polymer ?
#
loop_
_entity_poly.entity_id
_entity_poly.type
_entity_poly.pdbx_seq_one_letter_code
_entity_poly.pdbx_strand_id
1 'polypeptide(L)'
;MEAVHAERSKLVQRQKQQRQELEKKIKKLKGAMKEAAQKEMDELEQQHEAELTKFDANKGVAEGPGKEVAAEADAASILQDAKKFRDRNWSGLSKKELEEECVARGLGKKGSKEDLVQKLIIFQQELTSKLAAAEEAKPSQGYAAQAAPVASDKSAKGSKDEDDEDEDEDDDDEDDDDDDEDDDDEVDAEEMERQGKREKAIQKAMRFLLTEKCPDGFLLSELVEKLEMVNVRGFAPEKLGYKTTEKFVRRQPEAVLRYRKKDQMILPPRRRGPEKLSAIEE
;
A
#
# COMPACT_ATOMS: atom_id res chain seq x y z
N MET A 1 23.76 -29.78 -18.83
CA MET A 1 23.06 -28.89 -17.87
C MET A 1 24.03 -28.37 -16.81
N GLU A 2 24.67 -29.21 -16.00
CA GLU A 2 25.59 -28.78 -14.92
C GLU A 2 26.74 -27.86 -15.38
N ALA A 3 27.39 -28.18 -16.51
CA ALA A 3 28.46 -27.34 -17.05
C ALA A 3 28.00 -25.93 -17.45
N VAL A 4 26.77 -25.80 -17.99
CA VAL A 4 26.18 -24.51 -18.38
C VAL A 4 25.83 -23.68 -17.13
N HIS A 5 25.29 -24.30 -16.09
CA HIS A 5 25.06 -23.63 -14.81
C HIS A 5 26.35 -23.16 -14.15
N ALA A 6 27.43 -23.95 -14.26
CA ALA A 6 28.74 -23.56 -13.74
C ALA A 6 29.31 -22.35 -14.49
N GLU A 7 29.17 -22.29 -15.82
CA GLU A 7 29.56 -21.13 -16.64
C GLU A 7 28.72 -19.89 -16.32
N ARG A 8 27.39 -20.03 -16.21
CA ARG A 8 26.49 -18.95 -15.80
C ARG A 8 26.83 -18.40 -14.42
N SER A 9 27.14 -19.30 -13.47
CA SER A 9 27.54 -18.92 -12.11
C SER A 9 28.85 -18.12 -12.10
N LYS A 10 29.84 -18.52 -12.90
CA LYS A 10 31.09 -17.76 -13.06
C LYS A 10 30.85 -16.38 -13.66
N LEU A 11 29.96 -16.29 -14.65
CA LEU A 11 29.58 -15.03 -15.28
C LEU A 11 28.97 -14.07 -14.25
N VAL A 12 27.96 -14.53 -13.50
CA VAL A 12 27.32 -13.73 -12.44
C VAL A 12 28.31 -13.32 -11.35
N GLN A 13 29.25 -14.19 -10.96
CA GLN A 13 30.28 -13.84 -9.99
C GLN A 13 31.22 -12.74 -10.50
N ARG A 14 31.63 -12.81 -11.77
CA ARG A 14 32.46 -11.76 -12.41
C ARG A 14 31.72 -10.43 -12.45
N GLN A 15 30.46 -10.45 -12.85
CA GLN A 15 29.59 -9.27 -12.89
C GLN A 15 29.45 -8.62 -11.51
N LYS A 16 29.24 -9.44 -10.48
CA LYS A 16 29.18 -8.98 -9.09
C LYS A 16 30.48 -8.32 -8.61
N GLN A 17 31.64 -8.88 -8.96
CA GLN A 17 32.93 -8.29 -8.60
C GLN A 17 33.12 -6.92 -9.25
N GLN A 18 32.76 -6.78 -10.53
CA GLN A 18 32.85 -5.50 -11.25
C GLN A 18 31.96 -4.42 -10.62
N ARG A 19 30.72 -4.74 -10.25
CA ARG A 19 29.83 -3.80 -9.54
C ARG A 19 30.43 -3.34 -8.21
N GLN A 20 30.98 -4.26 -7.41
CA GLN A 20 31.61 -3.91 -6.13
C GLN A 20 32.84 -3.03 -6.28
N GLU A 21 33.63 -3.20 -7.34
CA GLU A 21 34.77 -2.34 -7.63
C GLU A 21 34.35 -0.93 -8.04
N LEU A 22 33.34 -0.80 -8.91
CA LEU A 22 32.77 0.50 -9.29
C LEU A 22 32.11 1.21 -8.11
N GLU A 23 31.34 0.49 -7.28
CA GLU A 23 30.71 1.04 -6.08
C GLU A 23 31.75 1.63 -5.12
N LYS A 24 32.88 0.92 -4.91
CA LYS A 24 34.01 1.43 -4.12
C LYS A 24 34.66 2.67 -4.76
N LYS A 25 34.72 2.76 -6.09
CA LYS A 25 35.23 3.95 -6.80
C LYS A 25 34.27 5.13 -6.64
N ILE A 26 32.97 4.93 -6.83
CA ILE A 26 31.92 5.95 -6.64
C ILE A 26 31.98 6.51 -5.23
N LYS A 27 32.17 5.67 -4.21
CA LYS A 27 32.29 6.11 -2.81
C LYS A 27 33.51 7.00 -2.54
N LYS A 28 34.58 6.89 -3.34
CA LYS A 28 35.81 7.70 -3.22
C LYS A 28 35.75 8.99 -4.04
N LEU A 29 34.91 9.04 -5.07
CA LEU A 29 34.75 10.21 -5.95
C LEU A 29 33.70 11.19 -5.40
N LYS A 30 33.86 12.48 -5.70
CA LYS A 30 32.93 13.55 -5.29
C LYS A 30 32.62 14.45 -6.50
N GLY A 31 31.47 15.13 -6.46
CA GLY A 31 31.05 16.08 -7.50
C GLY A 31 30.82 15.41 -8.86
N ALA A 32 31.15 16.10 -9.95
CA ALA A 32 30.92 15.64 -11.32
C ALA A 32 31.57 14.27 -11.65
N MET A 33 32.68 13.91 -11.00
CA MET A 33 33.29 12.58 -11.17
C MET A 33 32.45 11.45 -10.57
N LYS A 34 31.65 11.74 -9.53
CA LYS A 34 30.73 10.76 -8.94
C LYS A 34 29.57 10.47 -9.88
N GLU A 35 29.05 11.50 -10.53
CA GLU A 35 27.94 11.39 -11.50
C GLU A 35 28.36 10.61 -12.74
N ALA A 36 29.54 10.88 -13.29
CA ALA A 36 30.09 10.10 -14.41
C ALA A 36 30.31 8.62 -14.03
N ALA A 37 30.83 8.35 -12.83
CA ALA A 37 31.03 6.98 -12.35
C ALA A 37 29.72 6.25 -12.02
N GLN A 38 28.66 6.97 -11.63
CA GLN A 38 27.33 6.42 -11.45
C GLN A 38 26.73 6.01 -12.80
N LYS A 39 26.85 6.86 -13.82
CA LYS A 39 26.41 6.53 -15.18
C LYS A 39 27.16 5.31 -15.76
N GLU A 40 28.47 5.22 -15.52
CA GLU A 40 29.26 4.04 -15.91
C GLU A 40 28.76 2.76 -15.22
N MET A 41 28.28 2.86 -13.98
CA MET A 41 27.73 1.73 -13.25
C MET A 41 26.38 1.27 -13.83
N ASP A 42 25.50 2.20 -14.19
CA ASP A 42 24.22 1.89 -14.84
C ASP A 42 24.42 1.26 -16.24
N GLU A 43 25.35 1.79 -17.05
CA GLU A 43 25.71 1.23 -18.35
C GLU A 43 26.28 -0.20 -18.23
N LEU A 44 27.11 -0.44 -17.20
CA LEU A 44 27.68 -1.75 -16.93
C LEU A 44 26.61 -2.77 -16.50
N GLU A 45 25.57 -2.35 -15.78
CA GLU A 45 24.43 -3.20 -15.43
C GLU A 45 23.61 -3.61 -16.66
N GLN A 46 23.35 -2.67 -17.57
CA GLN A 46 22.67 -2.97 -18.84
C GLN A 46 23.50 -3.95 -19.70
N GLN A 47 24.83 -3.79 -19.72
CA GLN A 47 25.71 -4.73 -20.40
C GLN A 47 25.67 -6.12 -19.77
N HIS A 48 25.65 -6.21 -18.44
CA HIS A 48 25.58 -7.47 -17.69
C HIS A 48 24.28 -8.21 -17.95
N GLU A 49 23.15 -7.49 -17.96
CA GLU A 49 21.84 -8.03 -18.29
C GLU A 49 21.83 -8.55 -19.73
N ALA A 50 22.26 -7.73 -20.70
CA ALA A 50 22.34 -8.14 -22.10
C ALA A 50 23.28 -9.35 -22.33
N GLU A 51 24.39 -9.43 -21.60
CA GLU A 51 25.31 -10.57 -21.64
C GLU A 51 24.68 -11.84 -21.06
N LEU A 52 23.93 -11.73 -19.97
CA LEU A 52 23.17 -12.85 -19.40
C LEU A 52 22.08 -13.33 -20.35
N THR A 53 21.31 -12.41 -20.94
CA THR A 53 20.29 -12.75 -21.94
C THR A 53 20.90 -13.46 -23.15
N LYS A 54 22.03 -12.96 -23.67
CA LYS A 54 22.76 -13.60 -24.77
C LYS A 54 23.33 -14.96 -24.36
N PHE A 55 23.82 -15.09 -23.14
CA PHE A 55 24.33 -16.35 -22.61
C PHE A 55 23.23 -17.41 -22.53
N ASP A 56 22.07 -17.04 -21.97
CA ASP A 56 20.92 -17.93 -21.81
C ASP A 56 20.32 -18.31 -23.18
N ALA A 57 20.26 -17.36 -24.13
CA ALA A 57 19.85 -17.61 -25.52
C ALA A 57 20.80 -18.56 -26.27
N ASN A 58 22.11 -18.37 -26.16
CA ASN A 58 23.11 -19.16 -26.89
C ASN A 58 23.30 -20.57 -26.32
N LYS A 59 23.15 -20.74 -25.01
CA LYS A 59 23.39 -22.03 -24.34
C LYS A 59 22.14 -22.89 -24.22
N GLY A 60 21.00 -22.44 -24.78
CA GLY A 60 19.76 -23.20 -24.81
C GLY A 60 19.18 -23.44 -23.41
N VAL A 61 19.43 -22.52 -22.47
CA VAL A 61 18.73 -22.47 -21.17
C VAL A 61 17.50 -21.56 -21.28
N ALA A 62 17.04 -21.28 -22.50
CA ALA A 62 15.62 -21.08 -22.69
C ALA A 62 14.96 -22.43 -22.40
N GLU A 63 14.40 -22.60 -21.20
CA GLU A 63 13.29 -23.52 -21.01
C GLU A 63 12.36 -23.33 -22.21
N GLY A 64 12.15 -24.39 -22.98
CA GLY A 64 11.85 -24.28 -24.39
C GLY A 64 10.65 -23.37 -24.73
N PRO A 65 10.60 -22.82 -25.96
CA PRO A 65 9.43 -22.12 -26.47
C PRO A 65 8.36 -23.16 -26.74
N GLY A 66 7.59 -23.48 -25.72
CA GLY A 66 6.56 -24.50 -25.75
C GLY A 66 5.38 -24.08 -24.91
N LYS A 67 4.49 -23.28 -25.52
CA LYS A 67 3.05 -23.09 -25.23
C LYS A 67 2.65 -21.66 -24.83
N GLU A 68 2.78 -20.74 -25.79
CA GLU A 68 2.05 -19.45 -25.83
C GLU A 68 0.59 -19.59 -26.33
N VAL A 69 -0.07 -20.74 -26.13
CA VAL A 69 -1.48 -20.93 -26.49
C VAL A 69 -2.21 -21.65 -25.37
N ALA A 70 -2.48 -20.94 -24.26
CA ALA A 70 -3.50 -21.25 -23.24
C ALA A 70 -3.57 -20.21 -22.09
N ALA A 71 -3.22 -18.94 -22.31
CA ALA A 71 -3.14 -17.94 -21.23
C ALA A 71 -4.50 -17.53 -20.63
N GLU A 72 -5.64 -17.86 -21.26
CA GLU A 72 -6.97 -17.55 -20.72
C GLU A 72 -7.62 -18.70 -19.94
N ALA A 73 -7.18 -19.94 -20.12
CA ALA A 73 -7.77 -21.09 -19.42
C ALA A 73 -7.14 -21.34 -18.03
N ASP A 74 -5.93 -20.82 -17.79
CA ASP A 74 -5.21 -21.06 -16.52
C ASP A 74 -5.49 -20.00 -15.44
N ALA A 75 -5.97 -18.80 -15.82
CA ALA A 75 -6.31 -17.77 -14.84
C ALA A 75 -7.41 -18.24 -13.87
N ALA A 76 -8.38 -19.02 -14.36
CA ALA A 76 -9.45 -19.60 -13.53
C ALA A 76 -8.94 -20.71 -12.59
N SER A 77 -7.96 -21.51 -13.04
CA SER A 77 -7.34 -22.56 -12.22
C SER A 77 -6.45 -21.96 -11.13
N ILE A 78 -5.63 -20.96 -11.49
CA ILE A 78 -4.81 -20.16 -10.57
C ILE A 78 -5.70 -19.44 -9.54
N LEU A 79 -6.88 -18.96 -9.94
CA LEU A 79 -7.87 -18.33 -9.05
C LEU A 79 -8.47 -19.32 -8.04
N GLN A 80 -8.79 -20.56 -8.46
CA GLN A 80 -9.31 -21.57 -7.54
C GLN A 80 -8.26 -22.05 -6.55
N ASP A 81 -7.01 -22.20 -6.98
CA ASP A 81 -5.91 -22.51 -6.08
C ASP A 81 -5.64 -21.34 -5.13
N ALA A 82 -5.60 -20.10 -5.61
CA ALA A 82 -5.44 -18.92 -4.77
C ALA A 82 -6.51 -18.81 -3.66
N LYS A 83 -7.77 -19.20 -3.94
CA LYS A 83 -8.84 -19.26 -2.93
C LYS A 83 -8.60 -20.36 -1.89
N LYS A 84 -8.16 -21.55 -2.30
CA LYS A 84 -7.82 -22.64 -1.35
C LYS A 84 -6.60 -22.32 -0.49
N PHE A 85 -5.72 -21.42 -0.96
CA PHE A 85 -4.52 -21.01 -0.22
C PHE A 85 -4.80 -20.00 0.90
N ARG A 86 -5.95 -19.31 0.90
CA ARG A 86 -6.23 -18.20 1.85
C ARG A 86 -6.27 -18.65 3.32
N ASP A 87 -6.55 -19.93 3.57
CA ASP A 87 -6.65 -20.51 4.92
C ASP A 87 -5.45 -21.38 5.32
N ARG A 88 -4.38 -21.41 4.52
CA ARG A 88 -3.24 -22.28 4.81
C ARG A 88 -2.37 -21.69 5.91
N ASN A 89 -2.30 -22.39 7.05
CA ASN A 89 -1.48 -21.98 8.20
C ASN A 89 0.02 -22.18 7.91
N TRP A 90 0.67 -21.16 7.34
CA TRP A 90 2.10 -21.16 7.00
C TRP A 90 3.00 -21.44 8.22
N SER A 91 2.59 -21.04 9.43
CA SER A 91 3.35 -21.27 10.67
C SER A 91 3.47 -22.75 11.05
N GLY A 92 2.54 -23.58 10.58
CA GLY A 92 2.52 -25.02 10.82
C GLY A 92 3.52 -25.82 9.98
N LEU A 93 4.06 -25.23 8.91
CA LEU A 93 5.02 -25.91 8.04
C LEU A 93 6.42 -25.95 8.66
N SER A 94 7.18 -26.99 8.31
CA SER A 94 8.60 -27.07 8.64
C SER A 94 9.40 -26.06 7.82
N LYS A 95 10.61 -25.72 8.29
CA LYS A 95 11.49 -24.79 7.57
C LYS A 95 11.79 -25.26 6.14
N LYS A 96 11.97 -26.57 5.94
CA LYS A 96 12.26 -27.14 4.62
C LYS A 96 11.08 -26.99 3.66
N GLU A 97 9.86 -27.27 4.13
CA GLU A 97 8.65 -27.05 3.34
C GLU A 97 8.47 -25.57 2.97
N LEU A 98 8.75 -24.65 3.90
CA LEU A 98 8.71 -23.21 3.62
C LEU A 98 9.76 -22.78 2.58
N GLU A 99 10.96 -23.34 2.63
CA GLU A 99 12.00 -23.09 1.61
C GLU A 99 11.56 -23.62 0.23
N GLU A 100 10.98 -24.81 0.16
CA GLU A 100 10.45 -25.41 -1.07
C GLU A 100 9.30 -24.58 -1.65
N GLU A 101 8.35 -24.15 -0.81
CA GLU A 101 7.23 -23.29 -1.19
C GLU A 101 7.71 -21.90 -1.64
N CYS A 102 8.75 -21.33 -1.01
CA CYS A 102 9.36 -20.08 -1.47
C CYS A 102 9.99 -20.26 -2.86
N VAL A 103 10.79 -21.32 -3.07
CA VAL A 103 11.45 -21.59 -4.36
C VAL A 103 10.43 -21.83 -5.47
N ALA A 104 9.36 -22.57 -5.19
CA ALA A 104 8.29 -22.83 -6.15
C ALA A 104 7.58 -21.55 -6.63
N ARG A 105 7.61 -20.47 -5.81
CA ARG A 105 7.02 -19.16 -6.14
C ARG A 105 8.06 -18.13 -6.60
N GLY A 106 9.31 -18.54 -6.83
CA GLY A 106 10.40 -17.64 -7.20
C GLY A 106 10.89 -16.72 -6.07
N LEU A 107 10.52 -17.00 -4.82
CA LEU A 107 10.99 -16.26 -3.65
C LEU A 107 12.34 -16.81 -3.15
N GLY A 108 13.17 -15.94 -2.58
CA GLY A 108 14.48 -16.34 -2.07
C GLY A 108 14.42 -17.21 -0.80
N LYS A 109 15.01 -18.42 -0.85
CA LYS A 109 15.06 -19.43 0.24
C LYS A 109 15.88 -19.08 1.50
N LYS A 110 16.48 -17.90 1.58
CA LYS A 110 17.31 -17.50 2.73
C LYS A 110 16.46 -16.80 3.80
N GLY A 111 16.64 -17.20 5.05
CA GLY A 111 16.00 -16.56 6.21
C GLY A 111 15.84 -17.49 7.42
N SER A 112 15.38 -16.92 8.52
CA SER A 112 14.76 -17.67 9.62
C SER A 112 13.43 -18.29 9.16
N LYS A 113 12.84 -19.18 9.98
CA LYS A 113 11.53 -19.77 9.64
C LYS A 113 10.48 -18.65 9.51
N GLU A 114 10.50 -17.71 10.45
CA GLU A 114 9.61 -16.55 10.52
C GLU A 114 9.76 -15.65 9.29
N ASP A 115 10.98 -15.42 8.79
CA ASP A 115 11.21 -14.63 7.57
C ASP A 115 10.58 -15.30 6.33
N LEU A 116 10.68 -16.62 6.21
CA LEU A 116 10.10 -17.36 5.10
C LEU A 116 8.57 -17.33 5.16
N VAL A 117 7.99 -17.47 6.36
CA VAL A 117 6.54 -17.32 6.59
C VAL A 117 6.09 -15.91 6.19
N GLN A 118 6.79 -14.86 6.62
CA GLN A 118 6.45 -13.48 6.26
C GLN A 118 6.52 -13.24 4.76
N LYS A 119 7.55 -13.75 4.06
CA LYS A 119 7.66 -13.65 2.59
C LYS A 119 6.46 -14.28 1.88
N LEU A 120 6.02 -15.46 2.32
CA LEU A 120 4.88 -16.15 1.74
C LEU A 120 3.56 -15.40 1.99
N ILE A 121 3.39 -14.80 3.18
CA ILE A 121 2.24 -13.96 3.51
C ILE A 121 2.20 -12.72 2.61
N ILE A 122 3.32 -12.01 2.45
CA ILE A 122 3.40 -10.80 1.62
C ILE A 122 3.08 -11.14 0.16
N PHE A 123 3.70 -12.19 -0.38
CA PHE A 123 3.44 -12.66 -1.74
C PHE A 123 1.95 -12.98 -1.97
N GLN A 124 1.30 -13.59 -0.97
CA GLN A 124 -0.12 -13.90 -1.05
C GLN A 124 -1.02 -12.66 -1.01
N GLN A 125 -0.64 -11.65 -0.21
CA GLN A 125 -1.31 -10.35 -0.19
C GLN A 125 -1.20 -9.65 -1.55
N GLU A 126 0.00 -9.61 -2.14
CA GLU A 126 0.25 -9.03 -3.47
C GLU A 126 -0.58 -9.71 -4.57
N LEU A 127 -0.63 -11.05 -4.57
CA LEU A 127 -1.49 -11.82 -5.48
C LEU A 127 -2.96 -11.46 -5.32
N THR A 128 -3.43 -11.33 -4.07
CA THR A 128 -4.83 -10.97 -3.79
C THR A 128 -5.16 -9.57 -4.28
N SER A 129 -4.28 -8.60 -4.03
CA SER A 129 -4.43 -7.23 -4.53
C SER A 129 -4.41 -7.17 -6.06
N LYS A 130 -3.52 -7.94 -6.71
CA LYS A 130 -3.45 -8.02 -8.17
C LYS A 130 -4.72 -8.64 -8.78
N LEU A 131 -5.29 -9.66 -8.12
CA LEU A 131 -6.55 -10.26 -8.54
C LEU A 131 -7.73 -9.30 -8.35
N ALA A 132 -7.80 -8.57 -7.24
CA ALA A 132 -8.83 -7.56 -7.02
C ALA A 132 -8.77 -6.44 -8.09
N ALA A 133 -7.56 -5.94 -8.37
CA ALA A 133 -7.36 -4.95 -9.42
C ALA A 133 -7.74 -5.48 -10.82
N ALA A 134 -7.48 -6.76 -11.11
CA ALA A 134 -7.87 -7.38 -12.36
C ALA A 134 -9.40 -7.62 -12.49
N GLU A 135 -10.10 -7.77 -11.37
CA GLU A 135 -11.56 -7.86 -11.34
C GLU A 135 -12.20 -6.49 -11.63
N GLU A 136 -11.67 -5.43 -11.04
CA GLU A 136 -12.12 -4.05 -11.28
C GLU A 136 -11.79 -3.54 -12.69
N ALA A 137 -10.68 -4.02 -13.29
CA ALA A 137 -10.27 -3.64 -14.63
C ALA A 137 -11.08 -4.31 -15.77
N LYS A 138 -12.07 -5.17 -15.47
CA LYS A 138 -12.98 -5.66 -16.51
C LYS A 138 -13.98 -4.54 -16.85
N PRO A 139 -13.89 -3.90 -18.03
CA PRO A 139 -14.83 -2.86 -18.40
C PRO A 139 -16.23 -3.47 -18.40
N SER A 140 -17.14 -2.82 -17.69
CA SER A 140 -18.58 -3.05 -17.74
C SER A 140 -19.04 -2.97 -19.20
N GLN A 141 -18.99 -4.11 -19.89
CA GLN A 141 -19.44 -4.23 -21.26
C GLN A 141 -20.97 -4.33 -21.23
N GLY A 142 -21.59 -3.15 -21.19
CA GLY A 142 -22.95 -2.84 -21.62
C GLY A 142 -24.02 -3.92 -21.45
N TYR A 143 -24.71 -3.90 -20.30
CA TYR A 143 -26.10 -4.35 -20.26
C TYR A 143 -26.98 -3.30 -20.96
N ALA A 144 -27.16 -3.48 -22.27
CA ALA A 144 -28.20 -2.80 -23.02
C ALA A 144 -29.57 -3.43 -22.71
N ALA A 145 -30.44 -2.60 -22.12
CA ALA A 145 -31.89 -2.54 -22.28
C ALA A 145 -32.69 -3.86 -22.43
N GLN A 146 -33.46 -4.18 -21.39
CA GLN A 146 -34.86 -4.56 -21.57
C GLN A 146 -35.69 -4.12 -20.37
N ALA A 147 -36.46 -3.05 -20.57
CA ALA A 147 -37.49 -2.57 -19.67
C ALA A 147 -38.80 -3.32 -19.97
N ALA A 148 -39.47 -3.79 -18.92
CA ALA A 148 -40.90 -4.03 -18.93
C ALA A 148 -41.49 -3.63 -17.56
N PRO A 149 -42.62 -2.90 -17.51
CA PRO A 149 -43.23 -2.41 -16.29
C PRO A 149 -44.30 -3.39 -15.79
N VAL A 150 -44.40 -3.55 -14.47
CA VAL A 150 -45.63 -4.05 -13.83
C VAL A 150 -45.97 -3.16 -12.64
N ALA A 151 -47.24 -2.74 -12.67
CA ALA A 151 -47.87 -1.79 -11.78
C ALA A 151 -48.63 -2.47 -10.65
N SER A 152 -48.98 -1.66 -9.63
CA SER A 152 -50.10 -1.82 -8.66
C SER A 152 -49.93 -2.92 -7.60
N ASP A 153 -50.36 -2.82 -6.34
CA ASP A 153 -51.35 -1.95 -5.68
C ASP A 153 -51.15 -2.01 -4.14
N LYS A 154 -51.01 -0.85 -3.49
CA LYS A 154 -51.86 -0.29 -2.41
C LYS A 154 -52.10 -1.03 -1.06
N SER A 155 -52.15 -0.17 -0.03
CA SER A 155 -52.82 -0.28 1.29
C SER A 155 -51.95 -0.82 2.43
N ALA A 156 -51.95 -0.32 3.67
CA ALA A 156 -52.63 0.71 4.46
C ALA A 156 -51.88 0.63 5.84
N LYS A 157 -51.53 1.64 6.63
CA LYS A 157 -52.26 2.74 7.30
C LYS A 157 -51.90 2.67 8.80
N GLY A 158 -51.33 3.76 9.34
CA GLY A 158 -51.68 4.30 10.66
C GLY A 158 -50.72 4.10 11.84
N SER A 159 -50.18 5.21 12.35
CA SER A 159 -50.20 5.76 13.74
C SER A 159 -48.90 6.57 13.91
N LYS A 160 -48.83 7.91 13.94
CA LYS A 160 -49.48 8.98 14.71
C LYS A 160 -49.33 8.87 16.24
N ASP A 161 -48.32 9.58 16.74
CA ASP A 161 -48.19 10.37 18.01
C ASP A 161 -46.87 11.14 17.84
N GLU A 162 -46.81 12.47 17.63
CA GLU A 162 -47.07 13.58 18.59
C GLU A 162 -46.29 13.37 19.90
N ASP A 163 -45.08 13.93 20.01
CA ASP A 163 -44.85 15.09 20.90
C ASP A 163 -43.39 15.58 20.89
N ASP A 164 -43.31 16.88 21.18
CA ASP A 164 -42.22 17.67 21.73
C ASP A 164 -41.22 18.38 20.80
N GLU A 165 -41.61 19.63 20.61
CA GLU A 165 -40.89 20.83 20.24
C GLU A 165 -39.66 21.02 21.16
N ASP A 166 -38.48 21.22 20.58
CA ASP A 166 -37.58 22.25 21.09
C ASP A 166 -36.76 22.79 19.92
N GLU A 167 -37.17 24.01 19.58
CA GLU A 167 -36.49 24.98 18.74
C GLU A 167 -35.11 25.28 19.35
N ASP A 168 -34.04 24.99 18.62
CA ASP A 168 -32.86 25.85 18.70
C ASP A 168 -32.24 25.92 17.31
N GLU A 169 -32.73 26.94 16.62
CA GLU A 169 -32.12 27.63 15.50
C GLU A 169 -30.67 28.01 15.86
N ASP A 170 -29.69 27.43 15.18
CA ASP A 170 -28.53 28.22 14.74
C ASP A 170 -28.03 27.66 13.41
N ASP A 171 -28.67 28.24 12.41
CA ASP A 171 -28.37 28.29 10.99
C ASP A 171 -27.02 28.98 10.77
N ASP A 172 -25.94 28.21 10.80
CA ASP A 172 -24.62 28.62 10.27
C ASP A 172 -24.20 27.59 9.20
N ASP A 173 -25.00 27.53 8.13
CA ASP A 173 -24.59 27.05 6.80
C ASP A 173 -23.55 28.05 6.24
N GLU A 174 -22.34 28.08 6.85
CA GLU A 174 -21.16 28.64 6.20
C GLU A 174 -20.72 27.66 5.10
N ASP A 175 -21.39 27.80 3.96
CA ASP A 175 -21.03 27.31 2.64
C ASP A 175 -19.66 27.91 2.26
N ASP A 176 -18.60 27.36 2.89
CA ASP A 176 -17.20 27.66 2.63
C ASP A 176 -16.85 26.94 1.32
N ASP A 177 -17.35 27.53 0.21
CA ASP A 177 -16.95 27.36 -1.20
C ASP A 177 -15.45 27.72 -1.33
N ASP A 178 -14.60 27.01 -0.60
CA ASP A 178 -13.16 27.01 -0.76
C ASP A 178 -12.89 26.13 -1.99
N ASP A 179 -13.22 26.71 -3.15
CA ASP A 179 -12.91 26.31 -4.53
C ASP A 179 -11.38 26.37 -4.71
N ASP A 180 -10.67 25.64 -3.85
CA ASP A 180 -9.27 25.31 -4.02
C ASP A 180 -9.23 24.39 -5.23
N GLU A 181 -9.08 25.01 -6.40
CA GLU A 181 -8.37 24.47 -7.55
C GLU A 181 -7.02 23.95 -7.05
N ASP A 182 -7.04 22.75 -6.46
CA ASP A 182 -5.87 21.95 -6.16
C ASP A 182 -5.30 21.61 -7.54
N ASP A 183 -4.40 22.49 -7.98
CA ASP A 183 -3.49 22.31 -9.10
C ASP A 183 -2.81 20.95 -8.88
N ASP A 184 -3.42 19.91 -9.45
CA ASP A 184 -2.97 18.53 -9.46
C ASP A 184 -1.71 18.46 -10.33
N ASP A 185 -0.64 19.09 -9.86
CA ASP A 185 0.71 18.85 -10.32
C ASP A 185 0.89 17.33 -10.28
N GLU A 186 1.08 16.71 -11.45
CA GLU A 186 1.27 15.26 -11.61
C GLU A 186 2.42 14.80 -10.70
N VAL A 187 2.09 14.38 -9.48
CA VAL A 187 3.07 13.89 -8.51
C VAL A 187 3.49 12.50 -8.95
N ASP A 188 4.79 12.28 -9.07
CA ASP A 188 5.34 10.98 -9.42
C ASP A 188 4.81 9.88 -8.47
N ALA A 189 4.48 8.71 -9.03
CA ALA A 189 3.93 7.59 -8.28
C ALA A 189 4.87 7.14 -7.15
N GLU A 190 6.20 7.27 -7.34
CA GLU A 190 7.17 6.98 -6.29
C GLU A 190 7.07 7.96 -5.11
N GLU A 191 6.81 9.24 -5.38
CA GLU A 191 6.63 10.26 -4.35
C GLU A 191 5.33 10.05 -3.57
N MET A 192 4.24 9.72 -4.26
CA MET A 192 2.96 9.37 -3.62
C MET A 192 3.09 8.20 -2.64
N GLU A 193 3.85 7.14 -3.01
CA GLU A 193 4.09 6.01 -2.10
C GLU A 193 4.91 6.44 -0.86
N ARG A 194 5.92 7.29 -1.04
CA ARG A 194 6.73 7.83 0.07
C ARG A 194 5.89 8.73 0.98
N GLN A 195 5.02 9.57 0.42
CA GLN A 195 4.10 10.42 1.18
C GLN A 195 3.16 9.57 2.03
N GLY A 196 2.53 8.54 1.46
CA GLY A 196 1.64 7.66 2.21
C GLY A 196 2.33 6.91 3.36
N LYS A 197 3.61 6.54 3.21
CA LYS A 197 4.41 5.95 4.31
C LYS A 197 4.68 6.96 5.42
N ARG A 198 5.03 8.19 5.08
CA ARG A 198 5.27 9.27 6.06
C ARG A 198 3.99 9.63 6.81
N GLU A 199 2.88 9.76 6.09
CA GLU A 199 1.58 10.07 6.67
C GLU A 199 1.15 8.98 7.66
N LYS A 200 1.23 7.70 7.29
CA LYS A 200 0.93 6.58 8.19
C LYS A 200 1.79 6.59 9.46
N ALA A 201 3.07 6.95 9.35
CA ALA A 201 3.95 7.08 10.52
C ALA A 201 3.49 8.21 11.45
N ILE A 202 3.08 9.35 10.89
CA ILE A 202 2.58 10.49 11.65
C ILE A 202 1.22 10.17 12.29
N GLN A 203 0.30 9.52 11.56
CA GLN A 203 -0.98 9.04 12.09
C GLN A 203 -0.80 8.12 13.30
N LYS A 204 0.20 7.23 13.26
CA LYS A 204 0.53 6.34 14.37
C LYS A 204 1.05 7.12 15.58
N ALA A 205 1.92 8.10 15.35
CA ALA A 205 2.43 8.99 16.41
C ALA A 205 1.32 9.85 17.02
N MET A 206 0.42 10.37 16.19
CA MET A 206 -0.77 11.13 16.58
C MET A 206 -1.71 10.31 17.46
N ARG A 207 -2.02 9.06 17.07
CA ARG A 207 -2.80 8.15 17.92
C ARG A 207 -2.14 7.90 19.27
N PHE A 208 -0.82 7.67 19.28
CA PHE A 208 -0.08 7.46 20.51
C PHE A 208 -0.11 8.71 21.41
N LEU A 209 0.12 9.91 20.84
CA LEU A 209 0.02 11.18 21.56
C LEU A 209 -1.35 11.37 22.20
N LEU A 210 -2.42 11.28 21.41
CA LEU A 210 -3.78 11.52 21.88
C LEU A 210 -4.31 10.45 22.83
N THR A 211 -3.77 9.23 22.80
CA THR A 211 -4.20 8.15 23.70
C THR A 211 -3.39 8.14 25.01
N GLU A 212 -2.08 8.35 24.93
CA GLU A 212 -1.16 8.09 26.05
C GLU A 212 -0.61 9.36 26.71
N LYS A 213 -0.51 10.48 25.97
CA LYS A 213 0.18 11.70 26.43
C LYS A 213 -0.76 12.89 26.63
N CYS A 214 -1.75 13.03 25.76
CA CYS A 214 -2.67 14.17 25.71
C CYS A 214 -4.12 13.68 25.53
N PRO A 215 -4.70 12.99 26.52
CA PRO A 215 -6.07 12.46 26.43
C PRO A 215 -7.13 13.55 26.30
N ASP A 216 -6.83 14.78 26.73
CA ASP A 216 -7.74 15.93 26.63
C ASP A 216 -7.58 16.69 25.30
N GLY A 217 -6.65 16.26 24.43
CA GLY A 217 -6.27 16.97 23.22
C GLY A 217 -5.25 18.09 23.46
N PHE A 218 -5.00 18.88 22.42
CA PHE A 218 -4.11 20.06 22.44
C PHE A 218 -4.40 21.00 21.26
N LEU A 219 -3.88 22.22 21.30
CA LEU A 219 -4.06 23.23 20.24
C LEU A 219 -3.22 22.88 18.99
N LEU A 220 -3.71 23.25 17.80
CA LEU A 220 -3.03 23.04 16.53
C LEU A 220 -1.60 23.63 16.51
N SER A 221 -1.39 24.77 17.17
CA SER A 221 -0.09 25.42 17.30
C SER A 221 0.95 24.58 18.05
N GLU A 222 0.52 23.68 18.93
CA GLU A 222 1.40 22.80 19.71
C GLU A 222 1.77 21.52 18.96
N LEU A 223 1.16 21.24 17.80
CA LEU A 223 1.30 19.95 17.11
C LEU A 223 2.76 19.58 16.85
N VAL A 224 3.57 20.52 16.37
CA VAL A 224 4.98 20.27 16.05
C VAL A 224 5.75 19.87 17.31
N GLU A 225 5.55 20.59 18.41
CA GLU A 225 6.21 20.31 19.70
C GLU A 225 5.78 18.95 20.27
N LYS A 226 4.48 18.63 20.21
CA LYS A 226 3.97 17.32 20.67
C LYS A 226 4.53 16.17 19.81
N LEU A 227 4.62 16.34 18.50
CA LEU A 227 5.22 15.33 17.61
C LEU A 227 6.71 15.11 17.94
N GLU A 228 7.45 16.18 18.23
CA GLU A 228 8.86 16.06 18.65
C GLU A 228 9.02 15.32 19.99
N MET A 229 8.07 15.50 20.92
CA MET A 229 8.03 14.77 22.20
C MET A 229 7.98 13.24 22.02
N VAL A 230 7.41 12.76 20.91
CA VAL A 230 7.35 11.34 20.54
C VAL A 230 8.36 10.95 19.46
N ASN A 231 9.44 11.74 19.33
CA ASN A 231 10.55 11.56 18.39
C ASN A 231 10.18 11.66 16.90
N VAL A 232 9.05 12.30 16.57
CA VAL A 232 8.72 12.64 15.18
C VAL A 232 9.21 14.06 14.90
N ARG A 233 10.45 14.17 14.40
CA ARG A 233 11.11 15.45 14.11
C ARG A 233 11.00 15.82 12.64
N GLY A 234 11.05 17.12 12.35
CA GLY A 234 11.04 17.64 10.98
C GLY A 234 9.71 17.43 10.26
N PHE A 235 8.61 17.36 11.03
CA PHE A 235 7.26 17.40 10.50
C PHE A 235 7.05 18.70 9.72
N ALA A 236 6.60 18.56 8.49
CA ALA A 236 6.29 19.66 7.59
C ALA A 236 5.11 19.18 6.72
N PRO A 237 3.92 19.80 6.83
CA PRO A 237 2.73 19.37 6.08
C PRO A 237 2.95 19.38 4.57
N GLU A 238 3.84 20.25 4.07
CA GLU A 238 4.18 20.39 2.66
C GLU A 238 4.85 19.12 2.11
N LYS A 239 5.66 18.44 2.93
CA LYS A 239 6.31 17.16 2.55
C LYS A 239 5.35 15.97 2.47
N LEU A 240 4.10 16.20 2.87
CA LEU A 240 3.00 15.25 2.82
C LEU A 240 1.95 15.69 1.79
N GLY A 241 2.20 16.76 1.02
CA GLY A 241 1.28 17.28 0.01
C GLY A 241 0.21 18.23 0.54
N TYR A 242 0.34 18.76 1.77
CA TYR A 242 -0.64 19.69 2.33
C TYR A 242 -0.09 21.12 2.39
N LYS A 243 -0.88 22.10 1.94
CA LYS A 243 -0.52 23.53 1.94
C LYS A 243 -0.32 24.08 3.36
N THR A 244 -1.10 23.59 4.34
CA THR A 244 -1.05 24.05 5.73
C THR A 244 -1.23 22.90 6.72
N THR A 245 -0.79 23.11 7.96
CA THR A 245 -1.00 22.16 9.06
C THR A 245 -2.49 21.94 9.34
N GLU A 246 -3.32 22.97 9.19
CA GLU A 246 -4.77 22.86 9.37
C GLU A 246 -5.40 21.94 8.32
N LYS A 247 -5.04 22.10 7.03
CA LYS A 247 -5.51 21.19 5.97
C LYS A 247 -5.10 19.75 6.22
N PHE A 248 -3.84 19.54 6.66
CA PHE A 248 -3.36 18.21 7.04
C PHE A 248 -4.24 17.58 8.12
N VAL A 249 -4.50 18.31 9.22
CA VAL A 249 -5.30 17.81 10.35
C VAL A 249 -6.77 17.58 9.96
N ARG A 250 -7.38 18.49 9.18
CA ARG A 250 -8.77 18.35 8.68
C ARG A 250 -8.95 17.10 7.80
N ARG A 251 -7.95 16.74 6.99
CA ARG A 251 -8.00 15.56 6.11
C ARG A 251 -7.64 14.24 6.82
N GLN A 252 -7.28 14.26 8.11
CA GLN A 252 -7.04 13.02 8.85
C GLN A 252 -8.36 12.29 9.18
N PRO A 253 -8.39 10.95 9.10
CA PRO A 253 -9.60 10.20 9.40
C PRO A 253 -9.98 10.31 10.89
N GLU A 254 -11.28 10.31 11.20
CA GLU A 254 -11.79 10.43 12.58
C GLU A 254 -11.29 9.32 13.53
N ALA A 255 -10.90 8.17 12.97
CA ALA A 255 -10.30 7.06 13.71
C ALA A 255 -8.88 7.38 14.23
N VAL A 256 -8.23 8.42 13.70
CA VAL A 256 -6.90 8.89 14.13
C VAL A 256 -7.04 10.06 15.09
N LEU A 257 -7.83 11.07 14.75
CA LEU A 257 -8.02 12.30 15.54
C LEU A 257 -9.38 12.92 15.24
N ARG A 258 -9.81 13.86 16.09
CA ARG A 258 -10.91 14.79 15.78
C ARG A 258 -10.38 16.21 15.81
N TYR A 259 -10.83 17.05 14.89
CA TYR A 259 -10.44 18.45 14.82
C TYR A 259 -11.65 19.36 15.00
N ARG A 260 -11.54 20.34 15.91
CA ARG A 260 -12.56 21.39 16.11
C ARG A 260 -12.03 22.71 15.56
N LYS A 261 -12.52 23.14 14.38
CA LYS A 261 -12.09 24.36 13.66
C LYS A 261 -12.17 25.61 14.55
N LYS A 262 -13.30 25.82 15.25
CA LYS A 262 -13.57 26.99 16.10
C LYS A 262 -12.49 27.27 17.16
N ASP A 263 -12.00 26.20 17.79
CA ASP A 263 -11.00 26.30 18.88
C ASP A 263 -9.60 25.86 18.42
N GLN A 264 -9.44 25.51 17.13
CA GLN A 264 -8.25 24.88 16.56
C GLN A 264 -7.71 23.72 17.42
N MET A 265 -8.62 22.92 17.99
CA MET A 265 -8.29 21.89 18.96
C MET A 265 -8.23 20.51 18.32
N ILE A 266 -7.14 19.79 18.55
CA ILE A 266 -6.93 18.41 18.16
C ILE A 266 -7.31 17.53 19.35
N LEU A 267 -8.35 16.71 19.18
CA LEU A 267 -8.93 15.85 20.20
C LEU A 267 -8.67 14.37 19.88
N PRO A 268 -8.67 13.49 20.90
CA PRO A 268 -8.57 12.05 20.67
C PRO A 268 -9.73 11.52 19.81
N PRO A 269 -9.49 10.42 19.06
CA PRO A 269 -10.54 9.76 18.31
C PRO A 269 -11.65 9.30 19.27
N ARG A 270 -12.90 9.30 18.79
CA ARG A 270 -14.01 8.75 19.59
C ARG A 270 -13.64 7.32 19.94
N ARG A 271 -13.56 7.00 21.24
CA ARG A 271 -13.57 5.60 21.65
C ARG A 271 -14.84 5.03 21.06
N ARG A 272 -14.72 4.04 20.15
CA ARG A 272 -15.86 3.14 19.91
C ARG A 272 -16.21 2.66 21.31
N GLY A 273 -17.33 3.13 21.83
CA GLY A 273 -17.89 2.53 23.04
C GLY A 273 -18.01 1.02 22.79
N PRO A 274 -18.20 0.21 23.83
CA PRO A 274 -18.71 -1.14 23.57
C PRO A 274 -19.94 -0.95 22.68
N GLU A 275 -19.83 -1.32 21.39
CA GLU A 275 -20.98 -1.40 20.51
C GLU A 275 -21.99 -2.19 21.33
N LYS A 276 -23.15 -1.61 21.55
CA LYS A 276 -24.23 -2.26 22.29
C LYS A 276 -24.58 -3.53 21.50
N LEU A 277 -23.85 -4.61 21.73
CA LEU A 277 -24.14 -5.97 21.31
C LEU A 277 -25.33 -6.54 22.08
N SER A 278 -25.95 -5.73 22.94
CA SER A 278 -27.26 -5.99 23.53
C SER A 278 -28.35 -5.76 22.48
N ALA A 279 -28.73 -6.81 21.75
CA ALA A 279 -30.11 -7.11 21.32
C ALA A 279 -30.19 -8.01 20.05
N ILE A 280 -29.43 -9.11 20.01
CA ILE A 280 -29.80 -10.25 19.16
C ILE A 280 -29.75 -11.52 20.02
N GLU A 281 -30.60 -11.55 21.03
CA GLU A 281 -31.10 -12.79 21.63
C GLU A 281 -32.63 -12.73 21.49
N GLU A 282 -33.15 -13.20 20.35
CA GLU A 282 -34.49 -13.77 20.18
C GLU A 282 -34.44 -14.91 19.17
#